data_AF-A0A1B8UPQ3-F1
#
_entry.id   AF-A0A1B8UPQ3-F1
#
_cell.length_a   1.000
_cell.length_b   1.000
_cell.length_c   1.000
_cell.angle_alpha   90.00
_cell.angle_beta   90.00
_cell.angle_gamma   90.00
#
_symmetry.space_group_name_H-M   'P 1'
#
loop_
_entity.id
_entity.type
_entity.pdbx_description
1 polymer ?
#
loop_
_entity_poly.entity_id
_entity_poly.type
_entity_poly.pdbx_seq_one_letter_code
_entity_poly.pdbx_strand_id
1 'polypeptide(L)'
;MNEKPFEDKQFKDLDSIALFMQAINESKKMNGILDYGAIFLMTVYSVDGSHLNIENIEYPQKGLLLKLPNTEQGYEIPENISKDLKDLIYKAPKAETS
;
A
#
# COMPACT_ATOMS: atom_id res chain seq x y z
N MET A 1 14.21 20.76 -12.55
CA MET A 1 13.70 20.76 -11.16
C MET A 1 12.89 19.49 -11.01
N ASN A 2 13.19 18.70 -9.98
CA ASN A 2 12.62 17.36 -9.76
C ASN A 2 11.17 17.50 -9.27
N GLU A 3 10.20 17.42 -10.18
CA GLU A 3 8.83 17.10 -9.81
C GLU A 3 8.84 15.69 -9.22
N LYS A 4 8.43 15.55 -7.97
CA LYS A 4 8.24 14.22 -7.38
C LYS A 4 7.17 13.50 -8.21
N PRO A 5 7.35 12.23 -8.59
CA PRO A 5 6.36 11.52 -9.40
C PRO A 5 5.02 11.29 -8.68
N PHE A 6 4.92 11.68 -7.40
CA PHE A 6 3.75 11.48 -6.55
C PHE A 6 3.50 12.68 -5.63
N GLU A 7 2.23 12.99 -5.41
CA GLU A 7 1.75 13.92 -4.39
C GLU A 7 1.54 13.19 -3.06
N ASP A 8 1.94 13.81 -1.94
CA ASP A 8 1.66 13.29 -0.61
C ASP A 8 0.14 13.32 -0.35
N LYS A 9 -0.49 12.14 -0.16
CA LYS A 9 -1.92 12.00 0.16
C LYS A 9 -2.12 11.60 1.61
N GLN A 10 -3.13 12.17 2.28
CA GLN A 10 -3.55 11.78 3.62
C GLN A 10 -5.01 11.32 3.60
N PHE A 11 -5.27 10.15 4.18
CA PHE A 11 -6.62 9.62 4.40
C PHE A 11 -6.99 9.82 5.88
N LYS A 12 -8.17 10.38 6.13
CA LYS A 12 -8.68 10.68 7.49
C LYS A 12 -10.08 10.15 7.76
N ASP A 13 -10.77 9.70 6.71
CA ASP A 13 -12.07 9.05 6.82
C ASP A 13 -11.91 7.63 7.37
N LEU A 14 -12.95 7.19 8.08
CA LEU A 14 -12.97 5.91 8.77
C LEU A 14 -12.86 4.73 7.79
N ASP A 15 -13.46 4.83 6.60
CA ASP A 15 -13.50 3.75 5.63
C ASP A 15 -12.11 3.46 5.05
N SER A 16 -11.39 4.52 4.67
CA SER A 16 -10.00 4.41 4.22
C SER A 16 -9.09 3.84 5.31
N ILE A 17 -9.21 4.34 6.55
CA ILE A 17 -8.43 3.85 7.69
C ILE A 17 -8.76 2.37 7.96
N ALA A 18 -10.03 1.99 7.93
CA ALA A 18 -10.47 0.61 8.13
C ALA A 18 -9.89 -0.33 7.07
N LEU A 19 -9.83 0.10 5.81
CA LEU A 19 -9.23 -0.67 4.73
C LEU A 19 -7.72 -0.90 4.95
N PHE A 20 -6.99 0.14 5.37
CA PHE A 20 -5.57 -0.02 5.73
C PHE A 20 -5.39 -0.97 6.92
N MET A 21 -6.23 -0.85 7.95
CA MET A 21 -6.19 -1.76 9.11
C MET A 21 -6.52 -3.21 8.71
N GLN A 22 -7.50 -3.41 7.82
CA GLN A 22 -7.85 -4.72 7.31
C GLN A 22 -6.66 -5.34 6.57
N ALA A 23 -5.98 -4.57 5.73
CA ALA A 23 -4.79 -5.02 5.03
C ALA A 23 -3.67 -5.47 5.98
N ILE A 24 -3.43 -4.73 7.06
CA ILE A 24 -2.46 -5.11 8.09
C ILE A 24 -2.88 -6.42 8.77
N ASN A 25 -4.14 -6.50 9.22
CA ASN A 25 -4.66 -7.63 9.99
C ASN A 25 -4.76 -8.93 9.18
N GLU A 26 -5.09 -8.84 7.89
CA GLU A 26 -5.25 -9.99 7.01
C GLU A 26 -3.98 -10.36 6.23
N SER A 27 -2.93 -9.53 6.35
CA SER A 27 -1.64 -9.85 5.74
C SER A 27 -1.03 -11.12 6.35
N LYS A 28 -0.43 -11.96 5.51
CA LYS A 28 0.18 -13.22 5.93
C LYS A 28 1.68 -13.17 5.73
N LYS A 29 2.43 -13.54 6.76
CA LYS A 29 3.89 -13.60 6.68
C LYS A 29 4.30 -14.52 5.51
N MET A 30 5.16 -14.02 4.63
CA MET A 30 5.72 -14.80 3.54
C MET A 30 6.77 -15.78 4.08
N ASN A 31 6.86 -16.95 3.44
CA ASN A 31 7.91 -17.92 3.74
C ASN A 31 9.19 -17.59 2.97
N GLY A 32 10.34 -17.69 3.63
CA GLY A 32 11.65 -17.42 3.02
C GLY A 32 12.14 -15.99 3.26
N ILE A 33 13.26 -15.65 2.62
CA ILE A 33 13.84 -14.30 2.62
C ILE A 33 13.29 -13.59 1.38
N LEU A 34 12.71 -12.42 1.59
CA LEU A 34 12.24 -11.58 0.50
C LEU A 34 13.44 -10.86 -0.14
N ASP A 35 13.78 -11.24 -1.37
CA ASP A 35 14.75 -10.52 -2.21
C ASP A 35 14.02 -9.44 -3.03
N TYR A 36 13.66 -8.35 -2.36
CA TYR A 36 12.86 -7.27 -2.92
C TYR A 36 13.74 -6.06 -3.29
N GLY A 37 13.99 -5.91 -4.59
CA GLY A 37 14.55 -4.69 -5.18
C GLY A 37 13.47 -3.61 -5.24
N ALA A 38 13.53 -2.64 -4.34
CA ALA A 38 12.43 -1.71 -4.17
C ALA A 38 12.33 -0.69 -5.32
N ILE A 39 11.31 -0.83 -6.17
CA ILE A 39 10.79 0.27 -6.99
C ILE A 39 9.67 0.92 -6.18
N PHE A 40 10.02 1.86 -5.31
CA PHE A 40 9.02 2.55 -4.48
C PHE A 40 8.25 3.58 -5.32
N LEU A 41 6.95 3.36 -5.53
CA LEU A 41 6.04 4.38 -6.05
C LEU A 41 5.15 4.99 -4.95
N MET A 42 5.06 4.37 -3.76
CA MET A 42 4.35 4.95 -2.61
C MET A 42 4.93 4.46 -1.27
N THR A 43 4.85 5.29 -0.23
CA THR A 43 5.17 4.90 1.15
C THR A 43 4.03 5.34 2.05
N VAL A 44 3.37 4.37 2.67
CA VAL A 44 2.35 4.61 3.71
C VAL A 44 3.04 4.45 5.05
N TYR A 45 2.98 5.46 5.91
CA TYR A 45 3.51 5.39 7.26
C TYR A 45 2.36 5.12 8.24
N SER A 46 2.36 3.95 8.84
CA SER A 46 1.64 3.71 10.10
C SER A 46 2.57 4.01 11.29
N VAL A 47 1.98 4.19 12.47
CA VAL A 47 2.70 4.52 13.72
C VAL A 47 3.78 3.48 14.07
N ASP A 48 3.67 2.28 13.51
CA ASP A 48 4.59 1.15 13.72
C ASP A 48 5.72 1.05 12.67
N GLY A 49 5.79 1.97 11.70
CA GLY A 49 6.84 2.03 10.68
C GLY A 49 6.72 1.00 9.56
N SER A 50 5.53 0.42 9.36
CA SER A 50 5.27 -0.50 8.25
C SER A 50 5.14 0.26 6.92
N HIS A 51 5.59 -0.35 5.82
CA HIS A 51 5.54 0.17 4.45
C HIS A 51 4.64 -0.70 3.58
N LEU A 52 3.72 -0.09 2.83
CA LEU A 52 2.90 -0.76 1.81
C LEU A 52 3.50 -0.57 0.42
N ASN A 53 3.68 -1.66 -0.32
CA ASN A 53 3.91 -1.65 -1.75
C ASN A 53 2.72 -2.27 -2.49
N ILE A 54 2.21 -1.52 -3.47
CA ILE A 54 1.14 -1.94 -4.36
C ILE A 54 1.28 -1.24 -5.70
N GLU A 55 1.06 -1.96 -6.80
CA GLU A 55 1.21 -1.46 -8.16
C GLU A 55 -0.13 -0.97 -8.75
N ASN A 56 -0.08 -0.05 -9.71
CA ASN A 56 -1.27 0.34 -10.47
C ASN A 56 -1.44 -0.51 -11.74
N ILE A 57 -1.73 -1.80 -11.57
CA ILE A 57 -1.95 -2.74 -12.68
C ILE A 57 -3.38 -3.27 -12.71
N GLU A 58 -3.87 -3.64 -13.90
CA GLU A 58 -5.23 -4.15 -14.12
C GLU A 58 -5.40 -5.61 -13.67
N TYR A 59 -4.31 -6.38 -13.64
CA TYR A 59 -4.35 -7.78 -13.23
C TYR A 59 -4.44 -7.94 -11.70
N PRO A 60 -5.01 -9.05 -11.20
CA PRO A 60 -4.96 -9.39 -9.79
C PRO A 60 -3.51 -9.39 -9.29
N GLN A 61 -3.31 -8.75 -8.15
CA GLN A 61 -2.01 -8.67 -7.50
C GLN A 61 -2.17 -8.88 -6.02
N LYS A 62 -1.13 -9.41 -5.39
CA LYS A 62 -0.99 -9.45 -3.95
C LYS A 62 -0.11 -8.27 -3.53
N GLY A 63 -0.67 -7.38 -2.73
CA GLY A 63 0.08 -6.28 -2.14
C GLY A 63 1.12 -6.81 -1.14
N LEU A 64 2.14 -5.99 -0.88
CA LEU A 64 3.23 -6.36 -0.01
C LEU A 64 3.36 -5.35 1.13
N LEU A 65 3.27 -5.82 2.36
CA LEU A 65 3.58 -5.05 3.56
C LEU A 65 4.97 -5.42 4.07
N LEU A 66 5.81 -4.42 4.30
CA LEU A 66 7.18 -4.55 4.77
C LEU A 66 7.30 -3.87 6.13
N LYS A 67 8.08 -4.46 7.06
CA LYS A 67 8.33 -3.82 8.35
C LYS A 67 9.73 -3.22 8.39
N LEU A 68 9.85 -1.90 8.43
CA LEU A 68 11.17 -1.30 8.58
C LEU A 68 11.76 -1.51 9.99
N PRO A 69 13.09 -1.63 10.12
CA PRO A 69 14.08 -1.64 9.04
C PRO A 69 14.27 -3.00 8.35
N ASN A 70 13.56 -4.05 8.80
CA ASN A 70 13.74 -5.41 8.30
C ASN A 70 12.89 -5.69 7.03
N THR A 71 13.40 -5.24 5.88
CA THR A 71 12.75 -5.47 4.58
C THR A 71 12.86 -6.90 4.08
N GLU A 72 13.66 -7.76 4.72
CA GLU A 72 13.76 -9.18 4.37
C GLU A 72 12.50 -9.98 4.79
N GLN A 73 11.66 -9.39 5.64
CA GLN A 73 10.40 -9.97 6.10
C GLN A 73 9.21 -9.22 5.51
N GLY A 74 8.59 -9.83 4.49
CA GLY A 74 7.36 -9.35 3.87
C GLY A 74 6.11 -10.07 4.38
N TYR A 75 4.99 -9.37 4.33
CA TYR A 75 3.65 -9.92 4.53
C TYR A 75 2.85 -9.69 3.25
N GLU A 76 2.19 -10.74 2.80
CA GLU A 76 1.38 -10.74 1.60
C GLU A 76 -0.06 -10.33 1.94
N ILE A 77 -0.60 -9.36 1.21
CA ILE A 77 -1.98 -8.89 1.34
C ILE A 77 -2.85 -9.63 0.32
N PRO A 78 -4.03 -10.16 0.72
CA PRO A 78 -4.96 -10.81 -0.19
C PRO A 78 -5.35 -9.93 -1.40
N GLU A 79 -5.64 -10.57 -2.53
CA GLU A 79 -5.91 -9.88 -3.81
C GLU A 79 -7.12 -8.94 -3.74
N ASN A 80 -8.18 -9.31 -3.04
CA ASN A 80 -9.37 -8.48 -2.87
C ASN A 80 -9.04 -7.17 -2.13
N ILE A 81 -8.30 -7.26 -1.02
CA ILE A 81 -7.89 -6.08 -0.24
C ILE A 81 -6.89 -5.24 -1.04
N SER A 82 -5.99 -5.90 -1.77
CA SER A 82 -5.02 -5.23 -2.64
C SER A 82 -5.74 -4.43 -3.73
N LYS A 83 -6.75 -5.00 -4.40
CA LYS A 83 -7.55 -4.27 -5.39
C LYS A 83 -8.19 -3.02 -4.79
N ASP A 84 -8.78 -3.12 -3.60
CA ASP A 84 -9.46 -1.99 -2.95
C ASP A 84 -8.46 -0.91 -2.51
N LEU A 85 -7.27 -1.31 -2.00
CA LEU A 85 -6.18 -0.38 -1.70
C LEU A 85 -5.68 0.33 -2.95
N LYS A 86 -5.50 -0.39 -4.06
CA LYS A 86 -5.11 0.21 -5.35
C LYS A 86 -6.13 1.26 -5.77
N ASP A 87 -7.41 0.91 -5.69
CA ASP A 87 -8.50 1.81 -6.04
C ASP A 87 -8.49 3.08 -5.16
N LEU A 88 -8.33 2.93 -3.84
CA LEU A 88 -8.23 4.05 -2.89
C LEU A 88 -7.03 4.96 -3.18
N ILE A 89 -5.88 4.35 -3.48
CA ILE A 89 -4.60 5.05 -3.65
C ILE A 89 -4.54 5.80 -4.99
N TYR A 90 -4.91 5.12 -6.07
CA TYR A 90 -4.68 5.59 -7.44
C TYR A 90 -5.89 6.29 -8.07
N LYS A 91 -7.12 6.04 -7.59
CA LYS A 91 -8.27 6.84 -8.02
C LYS A 91 -8.32 8.11 -7.17
N ALA A 92 -8.29 9.27 -7.82
CA ALA A 92 -8.52 10.54 -7.14
C ALA A 92 -9.93 10.55 -6.52
N PRO A 93 -10.16 11.27 -5.40
CA PRO A 93 -11.52 11.69 -5.09
C PRO A 93 -12.05 12.38 -6.36
N LYS A 94 -13.25 12.00 -6.83
CA LYS A 94 -13.90 12.75 -7.90
C LYS A 94 -13.81 14.21 -7.51
N ALA A 95 -13.14 15.03 -8.31
CA ALA A 95 -13.27 16.46 -8.17
C ALA A 95 -14.77 16.73 -8.14
N GLU A 96 -15.27 17.29 -7.04
CA GLU A 96 -16.61 17.82 -7.00
C GLU A 96 -16.63 18.93 -8.04
N THR A 97 -17.08 18.59 -9.25
CA THR A 97 -17.36 19.56 -10.29
C THR A 97 -18.52 20.40 -9.76
N SER A 98 -18.17 21.59 -9.28
CA SER A 98 -19.10 22.69 -8.98
C SER A 98 -19.84 23.14 -10.24
#